data_AF-A0A1S1N1V2-F1
#
_entry.id   AF-A0A1S1N1V2-F1
#
_cell.length_a   1.000
_cell.length_b   1.000
_cell.length_c   1.000
_cell.angle_alpha   90.00
_cell.angle_beta   90.00
_cell.angle_gamma   90.00
#
_symmetry.space_group_name_H-M   'P 1'
#
loop_
_entity.id
_entity.type
_entity.pdbx_description
1 polymer ?
#
loop_
_entity_poly.entity_id
_entity_poly.type
_entity_poly.pdbx_seq_one_letter_code
_entity_poly.pdbx_strand_id
1 'polypeptide(L)'
;MIKKILLFLVVQSCFFSQFVFADEASVLYLKVFSVNENIVVKANLMGEHLTYKVKESKTKINLDFSHLWNELDTWEVTKESVDKRISHYEDLFLKPINGLLKKAKQIHFIVDENSVRYAMGLIPYEGKPLFLHYPISYSYNNVVVTQKSFYSESWSGLSISDHTADPENAASYLSKFILNNSHYKMEDLSYSKFVESGPFDVLLFSLHGVRTDSSARMTFNEQWLSANDFSHFKSKLIYLDSCQMGSSIDFLKKLQDYGNEFFIAPLFSNEAGGSSSATIKGFFSNLKSGDSPAVSMYKVRKELFEKYSKSDGVDVAYWKAFPFRVYQQI
;
A
#
# COMPACT_ATOMS: atom_id res chain seq x y z
N MET A 1 40.91 42.24 -47.94
CA MET A 1 39.99 41.43 -48.78
C MET A 1 39.84 40.09 -48.07
N ILE A 2 38.75 39.58 -47.51
CA ILE A 2 37.29 39.79 -47.53
C ILE A 2 36.86 39.30 -46.12
N LYS A 3 36.37 40.16 -45.21
CA LYS A 3 34.95 40.42 -44.90
C LYS A 3 34.05 39.18 -44.75
N LYS A 4 33.61 38.98 -43.49
CA LYS A 4 32.21 38.78 -43.03
C LYS A 4 31.51 37.43 -43.31
N ILE A 5 30.61 37.12 -42.37
CA ILE A 5 29.51 36.12 -42.39
C ILE A 5 30.02 34.75 -41.91
N LEU A 6 29.85 34.34 -40.65
CA LEU A 6 28.56 34.02 -40.01
C LEU A 6 28.59 34.38 -38.52
N LEU A 7 27.75 35.36 -38.15
CA LEU A 7 27.33 35.66 -36.79
C LEU A 7 25.81 35.43 -36.80
N PHE A 8 25.34 34.21 -36.61
CA PHE A 8 23.92 33.93 -36.40
C PHE A 8 23.76 32.60 -35.65
N LEU A 9 22.99 32.65 -34.57
CA LEU A 9 22.37 31.53 -33.85
C LEU A 9 23.25 30.66 -32.93
N VAL A 10 23.62 31.20 -31.76
CA VAL A 10 23.51 30.44 -30.49
C VAL A 10 22.97 31.37 -29.40
N VAL A 11 21.76 31.90 -29.62
CA VAL A 11 20.91 32.46 -28.56
C VAL A 11 19.63 31.64 -28.60
N GLN A 12 19.67 30.43 -28.06
CA GLN A 12 18.49 29.65 -27.64
C GLN A 12 18.92 28.31 -27.02
N SER A 13 19.60 28.40 -25.88
CA SER A 13 19.74 27.26 -24.95
C SER A 13 19.37 27.66 -23.52
N CYS A 14 18.50 28.67 -23.38
CA CYS A 14 17.56 28.74 -22.27
C CYS A 14 16.24 28.10 -22.73
N PHE A 15 16.30 26.86 -23.21
CA PHE A 15 15.12 26.01 -23.21
C PHE A 15 14.86 25.67 -21.75
N PHE A 16 14.00 26.49 -21.16
CA PHE A 16 13.01 26.09 -20.18
C PHE A 16 13.05 24.59 -19.90
N SER A 17 13.77 24.20 -18.85
CA SER A 17 13.32 23.10 -18.00
C SER A 17 12.03 23.58 -17.34
N GLN A 18 10.95 23.63 -18.12
CA GLN A 18 9.60 23.49 -17.58
C GLN A 18 9.56 22.07 -17.04
N PHE A 19 10.06 21.93 -15.81
CA PHE A 19 9.75 20.76 -15.02
C PHE A 19 8.24 20.66 -15.00
N VAL A 20 7.73 19.58 -15.58
CA VAL A 20 6.35 19.15 -15.42
C VAL A 20 6.22 18.69 -13.97
N PHE A 21 6.12 19.64 -13.03
CA PHE A 21 5.84 19.43 -11.61
C PHE A 21 4.34 19.43 -11.30
N ALA A 22 3.49 19.42 -12.33
CA ALA A 22 2.07 19.66 -12.15
C ALA A 22 1.31 18.51 -11.47
N ASP A 23 1.88 17.31 -11.40
CA ASP A 23 1.18 16.11 -10.91
C ASP A 23 1.63 15.64 -9.51
N GLU A 24 2.76 16.13 -8.98
CA GLU A 24 3.12 15.91 -7.56
C GLU A 24 2.43 16.91 -6.61
N ALA A 25 1.85 17.96 -7.18
CA ALA A 25 1.36 19.13 -6.46
C ALA A 25 0.19 18.83 -5.49
N SER A 26 -0.28 17.59 -5.37
CA SER A 26 -1.39 17.24 -4.49
C SER A 26 -1.14 16.07 -3.55
N VAL A 27 0.10 15.54 -3.49
CA VAL A 27 0.47 14.46 -2.57
C VAL A 27 1.09 15.03 -1.30
N LEU A 28 0.47 14.75 -0.16
CA LEU A 28 1.04 15.05 1.15
C LEU A 28 1.94 13.89 1.59
N TYR A 29 3.24 14.14 1.62
CA TYR A 29 4.23 13.19 2.12
C TYR A 29 4.37 13.34 3.63
N LEU A 30 4.17 12.25 4.37
CA LEU A 30 4.29 12.19 5.82
C LEU A 30 5.35 11.16 6.19
N LYS A 31 6.56 11.64 6.52
CA LYS A 31 7.61 10.78 7.04
C LYS A 31 7.49 10.69 8.56
N VAL A 32 7.28 9.48 9.08
CA VAL A 32 7.11 9.21 10.50
C VAL A 32 8.23 8.31 10.99
N PHE A 33 9.08 8.85 11.85
CA PHE A 33 10.30 8.19 12.30
C PHE A 33 10.59 8.49 13.77
N SER A 34 11.36 7.59 14.39
CA SER A 34 11.75 7.72 15.79
C SER A 34 13.03 8.53 15.95
N VAL A 35 13.06 9.44 16.93
CA VAL A 35 14.26 10.16 17.40
C VAL A 35 14.30 10.09 18.92
N ASN A 36 15.25 9.32 19.46
CA ASN A 36 15.33 8.98 20.88
C ASN A 36 13.98 8.39 21.38
N GLU A 37 13.38 9.01 22.40
CA GLU A 37 12.10 8.59 23.00
C GLU A 37 10.86 9.22 22.34
N ASN A 38 11.01 9.81 21.15
CA ASN A 38 9.95 10.59 20.53
C ASN A 38 9.70 10.16 19.09
N ILE A 39 8.45 10.29 18.66
CA ILE A 39 8.08 10.23 17.25
C ILE A 39 8.15 11.63 16.66
N VAL A 40 8.76 11.76 15.49
CA VAL A 40 8.83 12.99 14.71
C VAL A 40 8.08 12.77 13.40
N VAL A 41 7.28 13.76 13.02
CA VAL A 41 6.59 13.81 11.74
C VAL A 41 7.20 14.94 10.91
N LYS A 42 7.61 14.59 9.69
CA LYS A 42 7.97 15.54 8.64
C LYS A 42 6.91 15.50 7.55
N ALA A 43 6.19 16.59 7.39
CA ALA A 43 5.18 16.79 6.38
C ALA A 43 5.71 17.66 5.24
N ASN A 44 5.41 17.28 4.00
CA ASN A 44 5.75 18.03 2.80
C ASN A 44 4.60 17.97 1.79
N LEU A 45 4.16 19.14 1.31
CA LEU A 45 3.22 19.28 0.19
C LEU A 45 3.57 20.55 -0.59
N MET A 46 3.84 20.45 -1.89
CA MET A 46 4.13 21.61 -2.76
C MET A 46 5.25 22.53 -2.25
N GLY A 47 6.26 21.98 -1.56
CA GLY A 47 7.34 22.77 -0.95
C GLY A 47 6.97 23.47 0.36
N GLU A 48 5.72 23.34 0.84
CA GLU A 48 5.37 23.66 2.22
C GLU A 48 5.86 22.52 3.12
N HIS A 49 6.77 22.85 4.03
CA HIS A 49 7.38 21.89 4.95
C HIS A 49 6.98 22.18 6.39
N LEU A 50 6.54 21.14 7.10
CA LEU A 50 6.34 21.20 8.55
C LEU A 50 7.04 20.03 9.21
N THR A 51 7.82 20.30 10.26
CA THR A 51 8.40 19.27 11.12
C THR A 51 7.93 19.51 12.54
N TYR A 52 7.43 18.48 13.19
CA TYR A 52 7.05 18.58 14.60
C TYR A 52 7.25 17.24 15.30
N LYS A 53 7.41 17.34 16.62
CA LYS A 53 7.48 16.20 17.52
C LYS A 53 6.08 15.89 18.02
N VAL A 54 5.68 14.63 17.92
CA VAL A 54 4.42 14.13 18.49
C VAL A 54 4.52 14.25 20.01
N LYS A 55 3.54 14.89 20.65
CA LYS A 55 3.55 15.14 22.10
C LYS A 55 3.07 13.93 22.90
N GLU A 56 3.63 12.76 22.58
CA GLU A 56 3.41 11.50 23.27
C GLU A 56 4.70 10.67 23.16
N SER A 57 4.99 9.86 24.19
CA SER A 57 6.19 9.03 24.19
C SER A 57 6.13 7.96 23.10
N LYS A 58 7.28 7.67 22.47
CA LYS A 58 7.41 6.58 21.50
C LYS A 58 6.87 5.26 22.05
N THR A 59 7.17 4.96 23.32
CA THR A 59 6.71 3.75 24.01
C THR A 59 5.19 3.66 24.08
N LYS A 60 4.50 4.75 24.45
CA LYS A 60 3.04 4.77 24.50
C LYS A 60 2.41 4.62 23.11
N ILE A 61 2.95 5.32 22.11
CA ILE A 61 2.50 5.21 20.71
C ILE A 61 2.65 3.78 20.21
N ASN A 62 3.82 3.16 20.42
CA ASN A 62 4.07 1.77 20.07
C ASN A 62 3.07 0.83 20.74
N LEU A 63 2.79 1.04 22.03
CA LEU A 63 1.87 0.21 22.79
C LEU A 63 0.44 0.32 22.26
N ASP A 64 -0.04 1.53 21.99
CA ASP A 64 -1.40 1.74 21.46
C ASP A 64 -1.61 1.10 20.10
N PHE A 65 -0.67 1.32 19.17
CA PHE A 65 -0.74 0.71 17.85
C PHE A 65 -0.56 -0.79 17.89
N SER A 66 0.27 -1.32 18.80
CA SER A 66 0.45 -2.76 18.95
C SER A 66 -0.81 -3.44 19.50
N HIS A 67 -1.48 -2.83 20.48
CA HIS A 67 -2.76 -3.35 20.96
C HIS A 67 -3.84 -3.29 19.90
N LEU A 68 -3.97 -2.18 19.19
CA LEU A 68 -4.95 -2.06 18.10
C LEU A 68 -4.66 -3.08 16.99
N TRP A 69 -3.38 -3.29 16.65
CA TRP A 69 -2.99 -4.30 15.67
C TRP A 69 -3.41 -5.70 16.12
N ASN A 70 -3.21 -6.05 17.40
CA ASN A 70 -3.65 -7.35 17.92
C ASN A 70 -5.17 -7.51 17.83
N GLU A 71 -5.95 -6.48 18.21
CA GLU A 71 -7.42 -6.51 18.12
C GLU A 71 -7.91 -6.61 16.66
N LEU A 72 -7.20 -5.96 15.72
CA LEU A 72 -7.47 -6.12 14.28
C LEU A 72 -7.13 -7.52 13.79
N ASP A 73 -6.04 -8.11 14.27
CA ASP A 73 -5.57 -9.44 13.87
C ASP A 73 -6.47 -10.57 14.40
N THR A 74 -7.06 -10.39 15.60
CA THR A 74 -8.02 -11.33 16.21
C THR A 74 -9.49 -11.04 15.84
N TRP A 75 -9.74 -9.99 15.04
CA TRP A 75 -11.08 -9.51 14.69
C TRP A 75 -11.95 -9.07 15.88
N GLU A 76 -11.31 -8.71 17.00
CA GLU A 76 -11.94 -8.24 18.24
C GLU A 76 -11.95 -6.70 18.36
N VAL A 77 -11.48 -5.99 17.33
CA VAL A 77 -11.50 -4.52 17.28
C VAL A 77 -12.91 -3.98 17.41
N THR A 78 -13.08 -2.94 18.21
CA THR A 78 -14.34 -2.21 18.36
C THR A 78 -14.14 -0.73 18.11
N LYS A 79 -15.22 -0.01 17.80
CA LYS A 79 -15.19 1.45 17.73
C LYS A 79 -14.71 2.06 19.05
N GLU A 80 -15.11 1.51 20.19
CA GLU A 80 -14.64 1.97 21.50
C GLU A 80 -13.13 1.77 21.65
N SER A 81 -12.59 0.63 21.21
CA SER A 81 -11.16 0.35 21.29
C SER A 81 -10.35 1.28 20.38
N VAL A 82 -10.82 1.52 19.15
CA VAL A 82 -10.29 2.53 18.24
C VAL A 82 -10.33 3.91 18.90
N ASP A 83 -11.47 4.29 19.46
CA ASP A 83 -11.68 5.61 20.07
C ASP A 83 -10.73 5.85 21.25
N LYS A 84 -10.63 4.87 22.13
CA LYS A 84 -9.77 4.91 23.32
C LYS A 84 -8.29 4.94 22.97
N ARG A 85 -7.87 4.18 21.96
CA ARG A 85 -6.45 3.96 21.66
C ARG A 85 -5.88 4.99 20.71
N ILE A 86 -6.63 5.43 19.70
CA ILE A 86 -6.05 6.23 18.62
C ILE A 86 -6.80 7.52 18.25
N SER A 87 -7.99 7.81 18.79
CA SER A 87 -8.67 9.08 18.48
C SER A 87 -7.89 10.31 18.91
N HIS A 88 -7.20 10.26 20.04
CA HIS A 88 -6.35 11.37 20.49
C HIS A 88 -5.15 11.64 19.56
N TYR A 89 -4.79 10.68 18.68
CA TYR A 89 -3.74 10.90 17.68
C TYR A 89 -4.20 11.81 16.53
N GLU A 90 -5.49 12.12 16.38
CA GLU A 90 -5.92 13.21 15.50
C GLU A 90 -5.22 14.52 15.91
N ASP A 91 -5.23 14.82 17.21
CA ASP A 91 -4.65 16.05 17.77
C ASP A 91 -3.13 16.07 17.70
N LEU A 92 -2.52 14.90 17.82
CA LEU A 92 -1.07 14.77 17.91
C LEU A 92 -0.39 14.60 16.55
N PHE A 93 -1.04 13.94 15.57
CA PHE A 93 -0.49 13.68 14.23
C PHE A 93 -1.14 14.53 13.12
N LEU A 94 -2.43 14.86 13.20
CA LEU A 94 -3.16 15.41 12.06
C LEU A 94 -3.47 16.91 12.22
N LYS A 95 -3.91 17.36 13.41
CA LYS A 95 -4.17 18.79 13.66
C LYS A 95 -2.99 19.71 13.35
N PRO A 96 -1.71 19.37 13.67
CA PRO A 96 -0.57 20.21 13.33
C PRO A 96 -0.41 20.46 11.82
N ILE A 97 -0.88 19.52 10.98
CA ILE A 97 -0.77 19.55 9.52
C ILE A 97 -2.12 19.79 8.83
N ASN A 98 -3.15 20.21 9.56
CA ASN A 98 -4.50 20.39 9.01
C ASN A 98 -4.53 21.32 7.78
N GLY A 99 -3.72 22.38 7.80
CA GLY A 99 -3.57 23.28 6.65
C GLY A 99 -3.06 22.59 5.38
N LEU A 100 -2.22 21.56 5.52
CA LEU A 100 -1.72 20.75 4.41
C LEU A 100 -2.73 19.67 4.00
N LEU A 101 -3.37 19.01 4.97
CA LEU A 101 -4.41 18.00 4.71
C LEU A 101 -5.56 18.55 3.86
N LYS A 102 -5.99 19.79 4.13
CA LYS A 102 -7.05 20.46 3.34
C LYS A 102 -6.68 20.71 1.88
N LYS A 103 -5.39 20.76 1.56
CA LYS A 103 -4.88 20.96 0.19
C LYS A 103 -4.55 19.63 -0.52
N ALA A 104 -4.34 18.56 0.25
CA ALA A 104 -3.94 17.27 -0.27
C ALA A 104 -5.09 16.56 -0.99
N LYS A 105 -4.77 15.82 -2.06
CA LYS A 105 -5.67 14.85 -2.70
C LYS A 105 -5.30 13.40 -2.38
N GLN A 106 -4.09 13.16 -1.91
CA GLN A 106 -3.58 11.86 -1.52
C GLN A 106 -2.58 12.03 -0.37
N ILE A 107 -2.48 11.02 0.48
CA ILE A 107 -1.48 10.94 1.55
C ILE A 107 -0.52 9.80 1.23
N HIS A 108 0.78 10.07 1.39
CA HIS A 108 1.82 9.07 1.27
C HIS A 108 2.65 9.03 2.54
N PHE A 109 2.62 7.89 3.24
CA PHE A 109 3.40 7.69 4.46
C PHE A 109 4.75 7.06 4.14
N ILE A 110 5.83 7.68 4.58
CA ILE A 110 7.17 7.08 4.56
C ILE A 110 7.42 6.52 5.96
N VAL A 111 7.47 5.20 6.05
CA VAL A 111 7.54 4.43 7.31
C VAL A 111 8.90 3.78 7.52
N ASP A 112 9.26 3.54 8.76
CA ASP A 112 10.46 2.81 9.17
C ASP A 112 10.10 1.50 9.88
N GLU A 113 11.11 0.79 10.40
CA GLU A 113 10.91 -0.48 11.11
C GLU A 113 10.01 -0.36 12.34
N ASN A 114 9.93 0.83 12.96
CA ASN A 114 9.11 1.07 14.13
C ASN A 114 7.67 1.45 13.76
N SER A 115 7.48 2.17 12.64
CA SER A 115 6.18 2.70 12.23
C SER A 115 5.46 1.87 11.16
N VAL A 116 6.13 0.88 10.54
CA VAL A 116 5.53 -0.01 9.53
C VAL A 116 4.30 -0.76 10.05
N ARG A 117 4.16 -0.99 11.36
CA ARG A 117 2.97 -1.67 11.91
C ARG A 117 1.84 -0.73 12.26
N TYR A 118 2.07 0.59 12.27
CA TYR A 118 1.06 1.55 12.70
C TYR A 118 -0.07 1.64 11.68
N ALA A 119 -1.29 1.35 12.10
CA ALA A 119 -2.49 1.50 11.29
C ALA A 119 -2.86 3.00 11.08
N MET A 120 -1.96 3.78 10.47
CA MET A 120 -2.09 5.24 10.33
C MET A 120 -3.38 5.66 9.63
N GLY A 121 -3.87 4.86 8.69
CA GLY A 121 -5.13 5.12 8.00
C GLY A 121 -6.36 5.04 8.91
N LEU A 122 -6.25 4.43 10.10
CA LEU A 122 -7.33 4.37 11.09
C LEU A 122 -7.36 5.56 12.04
N ILE A 123 -6.31 6.41 12.08
CA ILE A 123 -6.34 7.63 12.89
C ILE A 123 -7.55 8.46 12.44
N PRO A 124 -8.47 8.83 13.34
CA PRO A 124 -9.61 9.64 12.99
C PRO A 124 -9.19 11.02 12.48
N TYR A 125 -9.94 11.53 11.51
CA TYR A 125 -9.85 12.88 10.99
C TYR A 125 -11.27 13.35 10.70
N GLU A 126 -11.72 14.44 11.34
CA GLU A 126 -13.08 14.94 11.18
C GLU A 126 -14.17 13.87 11.47
N GLY A 127 -13.92 13.02 12.47
CA GLY A 127 -14.88 12.04 12.98
C GLY A 127 -14.96 10.72 12.20
N LYS A 128 -14.09 10.49 11.20
CA LYS A 128 -13.99 9.20 10.49
C LYS A 128 -12.53 8.79 10.30
N PRO A 129 -12.24 7.49 10.10
CA PRO A 129 -10.89 7.02 9.76
C PRO A 129 -10.29 7.73 8.55
N LEU A 130 -9.02 8.12 8.62
CA LEU A 130 -8.31 8.84 7.57
C LEU A 130 -8.39 8.17 6.18
N PHE A 131 -8.42 6.83 6.12
CA PHE A 131 -8.53 6.09 4.86
C PHE A 131 -9.87 6.29 4.13
N LEU A 132 -10.90 6.82 4.80
CA LEU A 132 -12.18 7.20 4.18
C LEU A 132 -12.15 8.61 3.57
N HIS A 133 -11.19 9.43 3.98
CA HIS A 133 -11.01 10.79 3.46
C HIS A 133 -10.09 10.81 2.25
N TYR A 134 -8.97 10.10 2.31
CA TYR A 134 -7.91 10.18 1.31
C TYR A 134 -7.51 8.81 0.75
N PRO A 135 -7.11 8.73 -0.53
CA PRO A 135 -6.17 7.72 -1.00
C PRO A 135 -4.90 7.72 -0.16
N ILE A 136 -4.51 6.53 0.31
CA ILE A 136 -3.33 6.36 1.17
C ILE A 136 -2.40 5.33 0.53
N SER A 137 -1.13 5.68 0.47
CA SER A 137 -0.02 4.80 0.06
C SER A 137 1.12 4.88 1.06
N TYR A 138 2.02 3.91 1.00
CA TYR A 138 3.15 3.75 1.91
C TYR A 138 4.45 3.51 1.14
N SER A 139 5.60 3.80 1.76
CA SER A 139 6.92 3.42 1.26
C SER A 139 7.89 3.29 2.44
N TYR A 140 8.99 2.56 2.21
CA TYR A 140 10.10 2.52 3.18
C TYR A 140 11.09 3.68 2.96
N ASN A 141 11.27 4.08 1.70
CA ASN A 141 12.17 5.15 1.29
C ASN A 141 11.40 6.30 0.63
N ASN A 142 12.03 7.46 0.45
CA ASN A 142 11.41 8.52 -0.32
C ASN A 142 11.25 8.06 -1.78
N VAL A 143 10.02 8.15 -2.31
CA VAL A 143 9.67 7.81 -3.69
C VAL A 143 8.86 8.93 -4.32
N VAL A 144 8.81 8.97 -5.66
CA VAL A 144 7.93 9.87 -6.40
C VAL A 144 6.58 9.21 -6.59
N VAL A 145 5.57 9.68 -5.87
CA VAL A 145 4.24 9.04 -5.88
C VAL A 145 3.54 9.28 -7.20
N THR A 146 3.08 8.20 -7.85
CA THR A 146 2.27 8.32 -9.05
C THR A 146 0.79 8.51 -8.69
N GLN A 147 0.19 9.55 -9.24
CA GLN A 147 -1.26 9.79 -9.19
C GLN A 147 -1.97 9.37 -10.49
N LYS A 148 -1.20 8.88 -11.48
CA LYS A 148 -1.68 8.52 -12.80
C LYS A 148 -2.23 7.09 -12.85
N SER A 149 -2.92 6.78 -13.93
CA SER A 149 -3.25 5.41 -14.30
C SER A 149 -1.99 4.56 -14.33
N PHE A 150 -2.07 3.38 -13.72
CA PHE A 150 -0.95 2.45 -13.64
C PHE A 150 -1.13 1.25 -14.59
N TYR A 151 -2.37 0.95 -15.00
CA TYR A 151 -2.73 -0.24 -15.79
C TYR A 151 -2.22 -0.21 -17.23
N SER A 152 -1.87 -1.39 -17.76
CA SER A 152 -1.67 -1.62 -19.20
C SER A 152 -2.39 -2.88 -19.68
N GLU A 153 -3.02 -2.80 -20.86
CA GLU A 153 -3.63 -3.96 -21.54
C GLU A 153 -2.60 -4.99 -22.01
N SER A 154 -1.34 -4.58 -22.17
CA SER A 154 -0.25 -5.45 -22.63
C SER A 154 0.38 -6.29 -21.51
N TRP A 155 -0.07 -6.12 -20.26
CA TRP A 155 0.53 -6.80 -19.13
C TRP A 155 0.34 -8.31 -19.18
N SER A 156 1.35 -9.00 -18.67
CA SER A 156 1.34 -10.41 -18.36
C SER A 156 1.09 -10.62 -16.87
N GLY A 157 0.27 -11.61 -16.54
CA GLY A 157 -0.14 -11.92 -15.16
C GLY A 157 0.19 -13.34 -14.76
N LEU A 158 0.48 -13.53 -13.48
CA LEU A 158 0.44 -14.84 -12.82
C LEU A 158 -0.46 -14.73 -11.60
N SER A 159 -1.48 -15.59 -11.52
CA SER A 159 -2.29 -15.72 -10.31
C SER A 159 -2.30 -17.14 -9.76
N ILE A 160 -2.17 -17.25 -8.44
CA ILE A 160 -2.13 -18.52 -7.71
C ILE A 160 -3.17 -18.46 -6.59
N SER A 161 -4.02 -19.47 -6.48
CA SER A 161 -4.97 -19.61 -5.37
C SER A 161 -4.79 -20.91 -4.61
N ASP A 162 -4.78 -20.82 -3.29
CA ASP A 162 -5.06 -21.92 -2.38
C ASP A 162 -6.55 -21.89 -2.01
N HIS A 163 -7.28 -22.96 -2.27
CA HIS A 163 -8.73 -23.04 -2.01
C HIS A 163 -9.10 -22.85 -0.53
N THR A 164 -8.16 -23.02 0.39
CA THR A 164 -8.38 -22.81 1.83
C THR A 164 -8.12 -21.37 2.27
N ALA A 165 -7.30 -20.61 1.52
CA ALA A 165 -7.06 -19.18 1.74
C ALA A 165 -8.00 -18.30 0.90
N ASP A 166 -8.41 -18.80 -0.28
CA ASP A 166 -9.30 -18.14 -1.24
C ASP A 166 -10.45 -19.09 -1.64
N PRO A 167 -11.42 -19.34 -0.74
CA PRO A 167 -12.53 -20.26 -0.99
C PRO A 167 -13.45 -19.81 -2.14
N GLU A 168 -13.44 -18.53 -2.52
CA GLU A 168 -14.21 -17.99 -3.64
C GLU A 168 -13.41 -17.93 -4.95
N ASN A 169 -12.14 -18.35 -4.93
CA ASN A 169 -11.20 -18.30 -6.03
C ASN A 169 -11.13 -16.91 -6.70
N ALA A 170 -11.13 -15.85 -5.91
CA ALA A 170 -10.99 -14.47 -6.37
C ALA A 170 -9.70 -14.23 -7.15
N ALA A 171 -8.60 -14.94 -6.84
CA ALA A 171 -7.35 -14.78 -7.59
C ALA A 171 -7.49 -15.15 -9.08
N SER A 172 -8.39 -16.10 -9.42
CA SER A 172 -8.67 -16.46 -10.82
C SER A 172 -9.29 -15.32 -11.63
N TYR A 173 -9.91 -14.34 -10.96
CA TYR A 173 -10.54 -13.19 -11.61
C TYR A 173 -9.51 -12.25 -12.25
N LEU A 174 -8.22 -12.37 -11.94
CA LEU A 174 -7.19 -11.57 -12.60
C LEU A 174 -7.25 -11.70 -14.12
N SER A 175 -7.61 -12.88 -14.64
CA SER A 175 -7.83 -13.14 -16.07
C SER A 175 -8.89 -12.24 -16.75
N LYS A 176 -9.84 -11.68 -15.98
CA LYS A 176 -10.82 -10.71 -16.50
C LYS A 176 -10.22 -9.32 -16.71
N PHE A 177 -9.13 -9.03 -16.00
CA PHE A 177 -8.48 -7.73 -16.00
C PHE A 177 -7.19 -7.74 -16.82
N ILE A 178 -6.42 -8.84 -16.79
CA ILE A 178 -5.17 -9.03 -17.50
C ILE A 178 -5.35 -10.19 -18.49
N LEU A 179 -5.38 -9.88 -19.79
CA LEU A 179 -5.69 -10.88 -20.82
C LEU A 179 -4.67 -12.01 -20.88
N ASN A 180 -3.39 -11.70 -20.71
CA ASN A 180 -2.30 -12.68 -20.71
C ASN A 180 -1.99 -13.15 -19.27
N ASN A 181 -2.97 -13.73 -18.58
CA ASN A 181 -2.81 -14.24 -17.23
C ASN A 181 -2.70 -15.77 -17.18
N SER A 182 -1.61 -16.27 -16.62
CA SER A 182 -1.48 -17.68 -16.22
C SER A 182 -2.08 -17.86 -14.84
N HIS A 183 -3.11 -18.69 -14.71
CA HIS A 183 -3.73 -19.02 -13.42
C HIS A 183 -3.44 -20.46 -13.02
N TYR A 184 -3.06 -20.67 -11.76
CA TYR A 184 -2.89 -21.97 -11.15
C TYR A 184 -3.63 -22.06 -9.82
N LYS A 185 -4.20 -23.23 -9.52
CA LYS A 185 -4.40 -23.61 -8.13
C LYS A 185 -3.04 -24.03 -7.54
N MET A 186 -2.82 -23.76 -6.26
CA MET A 186 -1.54 -24.04 -5.60
C MET A 186 -1.12 -25.51 -5.76
N GLU A 187 -2.07 -26.44 -5.61
CA GLU A 187 -1.83 -27.88 -5.74
C GLU A 187 -1.37 -28.32 -7.14
N ASP A 188 -1.66 -27.52 -8.17
CA ASP A 188 -1.34 -27.82 -9.58
C ASP A 188 0.04 -27.27 -10.01
N LEU A 189 0.75 -26.55 -9.12
CA LEU A 189 2.00 -25.88 -9.43
C LEU A 189 3.13 -26.37 -8.51
N SER A 190 4.09 -27.12 -9.07
CA SER A 190 5.29 -27.52 -8.33
C SER A 190 6.18 -26.31 -8.03
N TYR A 191 6.95 -26.38 -6.93
CA TYR A 191 7.90 -25.34 -6.57
C TYR A 191 8.96 -25.12 -7.68
N SER A 192 9.46 -26.20 -8.31
CA SER A 192 10.38 -26.10 -9.44
C SER A 192 9.80 -25.28 -10.60
N LYS A 193 8.54 -25.55 -10.96
CA LYS A 193 7.86 -24.82 -12.02
C LYS A 193 7.62 -23.36 -11.63
N PHE A 194 7.32 -23.09 -10.36
CA PHE A 194 7.17 -21.73 -9.84
C PHE A 194 8.46 -20.91 -9.97
N VAL A 195 9.61 -21.46 -9.55
CA VAL A 195 10.90 -20.74 -9.63
C VAL A 195 11.41 -20.57 -11.07
N GLU A 196 10.96 -21.43 -11.98
CA GLU A 196 11.24 -21.33 -13.42
C GLU A 196 10.24 -20.43 -14.18
N SER A 197 9.17 -19.98 -13.52
CA SER A 197 8.13 -19.17 -14.15
C SER A 197 8.55 -17.70 -14.32
N GLY A 198 7.98 -17.03 -15.32
CA GLY A 198 8.15 -15.57 -15.51
C GLY A 198 9.15 -15.19 -16.61
N PRO A 199 9.38 -13.88 -16.82
CA PRO A 199 8.89 -12.73 -16.04
C PRO A 199 7.38 -12.46 -16.20
N PHE A 200 6.77 -11.77 -15.22
CA PHE A 200 5.37 -11.32 -15.26
C PHE A 200 5.24 -9.89 -14.74
N ASP A 201 4.39 -9.07 -15.35
CA ASP A 201 4.15 -7.69 -14.90
C ASP A 201 3.33 -7.64 -13.59
N VAL A 202 2.38 -8.55 -13.43
CA VAL A 202 1.47 -8.60 -12.28
C VAL A 202 1.46 -9.98 -11.64
N LEU A 203 1.63 -10.03 -10.31
CA LEU A 203 1.44 -11.23 -9.50
C LEU A 203 0.23 -11.04 -8.57
N LEU A 204 -0.63 -12.04 -8.48
CA LEU A 204 -1.72 -12.10 -7.50
C LEU A 204 -1.76 -13.47 -6.83
N PHE A 205 -1.26 -13.56 -5.60
CA PHE A 205 -1.23 -14.81 -4.86
C PHE A 205 -2.16 -14.74 -3.66
N SER A 206 -3.13 -15.66 -3.58
CA SER A 206 -3.96 -15.87 -2.41
C SER A 206 -3.55 -17.16 -1.72
N LEU A 207 -2.74 -17.04 -0.67
CA LEU A 207 -2.08 -18.13 0.05
C LEU A 207 -2.12 -17.86 1.56
N HIS A 208 -1.98 -18.90 2.39
CA HIS A 208 -1.81 -18.70 3.84
C HIS A 208 -0.50 -17.99 4.15
N GLY A 209 -0.58 -16.85 4.83
CA GLY A 209 0.59 -16.07 5.27
C GLY A 209 0.91 -16.30 6.74
N VAL A 210 2.19 -16.37 7.08
CA VAL A 210 2.67 -16.39 8.46
C VAL A 210 3.84 -15.43 8.61
N ARG A 211 3.78 -14.59 9.64
CA ARG A 211 4.83 -13.63 9.98
C ARG A 211 5.39 -13.90 11.38
N THR A 212 6.70 -13.86 11.51
CA THR A 212 7.42 -13.76 12.79
C THR A 212 8.03 -12.37 12.91
N ASP A 213 8.72 -12.07 14.01
CA ASP A 213 9.35 -10.76 14.17
C ASP A 213 10.51 -10.53 13.19
N SER A 214 11.12 -11.60 12.67
CA SER A 214 12.28 -11.54 11.78
C SER A 214 12.03 -12.02 10.35
N SER A 215 10.87 -12.63 10.07
CA SER A 215 10.60 -13.22 8.76
C SER A 215 9.12 -13.23 8.43
N ALA A 216 8.80 -13.35 7.15
CA ALA A 216 7.46 -13.61 6.68
C ALA A 216 7.52 -14.64 5.56
N ARG A 217 6.48 -15.47 5.46
CA ARG A 217 6.41 -16.52 4.45
C ARG A 217 4.97 -16.89 4.13
N MET A 218 4.75 -17.48 2.97
CA MET A 218 3.47 -18.01 2.53
C MET A 218 3.56 -19.52 2.31
N THR A 219 2.53 -20.25 2.68
CA THR A 219 2.44 -21.69 2.40
C THR A 219 2.36 -21.92 0.90
N PHE A 220 3.13 -22.88 0.39
CA PHE A 220 3.10 -23.28 -1.02
C PHE A 220 3.35 -24.78 -1.15
N ASN A 221 2.27 -25.56 -1.19
CA ASN A 221 2.32 -27.02 -1.06
C ASN A 221 3.11 -27.43 0.20
N GLU A 222 4.11 -28.29 0.06
CA GLU A 222 5.00 -28.71 1.16
C GLU A 222 6.15 -27.73 1.43
N GLN A 223 6.20 -26.60 0.72
CA GLN A 223 7.25 -25.60 0.77
C GLN A 223 6.73 -24.26 1.32
N TRP A 224 7.64 -23.31 1.51
CA TRP A 224 7.35 -21.95 1.91
C TRP A 224 7.90 -20.97 0.88
N LEU A 225 7.10 -19.98 0.49
CA LEU A 225 7.56 -18.84 -0.29
C LEU A 225 7.96 -17.70 0.65
N SER A 226 9.17 -17.20 0.45
CA SER A 226 9.71 -15.99 1.06
C SER A 226 9.82 -14.88 0.01
N ALA A 227 10.23 -13.68 0.41
CA ALA A 227 10.47 -12.60 -0.55
C ALA A 227 11.55 -12.95 -1.59
N ASN A 228 12.52 -13.81 -1.27
CA ASN A 228 13.59 -14.18 -2.22
C ASN A 228 13.06 -14.92 -3.45
N ASP A 229 11.98 -15.67 -3.26
CA ASP A 229 11.31 -16.45 -4.29
C ASP A 229 10.60 -15.58 -5.34
N PHE A 230 10.65 -14.25 -5.20
CA PHE A 230 10.03 -13.30 -6.14
C PHE A 230 11.05 -12.56 -7.02
N SER A 231 12.35 -12.71 -6.74
CA SER A 231 13.42 -11.92 -7.37
C SER A 231 13.49 -12.05 -8.90
N HIS A 232 13.07 -13.20 -9.44
CA HIS A 232 13.14 -13.50 -10.88
C HIS A 232 11.98 -12.92 -11.68
N PHE A 233 10.83 -12.59 -11.06
CA PHE A 233 9.65 -12.15 -11.79
C PHE A 233 9.75 -10.75 -12.37
N LYS A 234 10.52 -9.85 -11.73
CA LYS A 234 10.65 -8.42 -12.08
C LYS A 234 9.30 -7.71 -12.25
N SER A 235 8.34 -8.07 -11.40
CA SER A 235 6.96 -7.59 -11.53
C SER A 235 6.81 -6.13 -11.17
N LYS A 236 5.92 -5.44 -11.88
CA LYS A 236 5.54 -4.07 -11.54
C LYS A 236 4.61 -4.06 -10.33
N LEU A 237 3.71 -5.03 -10.26
CA LEU A 237 2.70 -5.14 -9.22
C LEU A 237 2.74 -6.52 -8.57
N ILE A 238 2.93 -6.56 -7.25
CA ILE A 238 2.74 -7.78 -6.46
C ILE A 238 1.57 -7.56 -5.51
N TYR A 239 0.54 -8.37 -5.64
CA TYR A 239 -0.60 -8.42 -4.73
C TYR A 239 -0.58 -9.76 -3.98
N LEU A 240 -0.36 -9.71 -2.67
CA LEU A 240 -0.44 -10.88 -1.80
C LEU A 240 -1.70 -10.79 -0.95
N ASP A 241 -2.66 -11.66 -1.21
CA ASP A 241 -3.79 -11.95 -0.33
C ASP A 241 -3.36 -13.03 0.66
N SER A 242 -2.46 -12.61 1.55
CA SER A 242 -1.81 -13.46 2.55
C SER A 242 -1.61 -12.70 3.84
N CYS A 243 -2.10 -13.27 4.95
CA CYS A 243 -2.11 -12.64 6.27
C CYS A 243 -0.77 -12.00 6.62
N GLN A 244 -0.83 -10.75 7.11
CA GLN A 244 0.29 -10.01 7.71
C GLN A 244 1.49 -9.68 6.79
N MET A 245 1.50 -10.05 5.50
CA MET A 245 2.63 -9.80 4.60
C MET A 245 2.93 -8.29 4.42
N GLY A 246 1.90 -7.45 4.50
CA GLY A 246 2.01 -5.99 4.42
C GLY A 246 2.61 -5.35 5.68
N SER A 247 2.91 -6.12 6.72
CA SER A 247 3.66 -5.68 7.91
C SER A 247 5.12 -6.14 7.91
N SER A 248 5.53 -6.90 6.90
CA SER A 248 6.88 -7.47 6.81
C SER A 248 7.88 -6.50 6.17
N ILE A 249 8.81 -5.99 6.97
CA ILE A 249 9.92 -5.17 6.46
C ILE A 249 10.81 -5.95 5.49
N ASP A 250 10.98 -7.27 5.69
CA ASP A 250 11.79 -8.10 4.79
C ASP A 250 11.22 -8.12 3.37
N PHE A 251 9.91 -8.33 3.23
CA PHE A 251 9.23 -8.23 1.92
C PHE A 251 9.36 -6.83 1.35
N LEU A 252 9.12 -5.79 2.16
CA LEU A 252 9.18 -4.41 1.68
C LEU A 252 10.55 -4.01 1.13
N LYS A 253 11.63 -4.41 1.81
CA LYS A 253 12.99 -4.09 1.37
C LYS A 253 13.39 -4.91 0.14
N LYS A 254 13.21 -6.24 0.19
CA LYS A 254 13.63 -7.12 -0.90
C LYS A 254 12.88 -6.86 -2.20
N LEU A 255 11.56 -6.69 -2.16
CA LEU A 255 10.79 -6.39 -3.36
C LEU A 255 11.17 -5.01 -3.94
N GLN A 256 11.49 -4.04 -3.09
CA GLN A 256 12.06 -2.78 -3.57
C GLN A 256 13.42 -2.99 -4.27
N ASP A 257 14.31 -3.81 -3.70
CA ASP A 257 15.61 -4.13 -4.29
C ASP A 257 15.48 -4.86 -5.63
N TYR A 258 14.39 -5.62 -5.84
CA TYR A 258 14.09 -6.29 -7.11
C TYR A 258 13.42 -5.37 -8.15
N GLY A 259 13.20 -4.09 -7.80
CA GLY A 259 12.63 -3.08 -8.70
C GLY A 259 11.12 -3.18 -8.86
N ASN A 260 10.41 -3.78 -7.90
CA ASN A 260 8.95 -3.77 -7.92
C ASN A 260 8.41 -2.34 -7.74
N GLU A 261 7.39 -1.95 -8.52
CA GLU A 261 6.78 -0.60 -8.43
C GLU A 261 5.78 -0.53 -7.28
N PHE A 262 4.95 -1.56 -7.16
CA PHE A 262 3.89 -1.65 -6.17
C PHE A 262 3.81 -3.00 -5.49
N PHE A 263 3.59 -2.95 -4.17
CA PHE A 263 3.33 -4.11 -3.33
C PHE A 263 2.05 -3.90 -2.53
N ILE A 264 1.10 -4.81 -2.65
CA ILE A 264 -0.17 -4.78 -1.92
C ILE A 264 -0.26 -6.02 -1.06
N ALA A 265 -0.47 -5.83 0.24
CA ALA A 265 -0.61 -6.94 1.16
C ALA A 265 -1.31 -6.56 2.48
N PRO A 266 -1.97 -7.52 3.17
CA PRO A 266 -2.59 -7.33 4.47
C PRO A 266 -1.60 -6.91 5.57
N LEU A 267 -1.95 -5.87 6.32
CA LEU A 267 -1.24 -5.43 7.52
C LEU A 267 -1.40 -6.42 8.70
N PHE A 268 -2.55 -7.08 8.78
CA PHE A 268 -2.94 -8.06 9.81
C PHE A 268 -3.67 -9.22 9.12
N SER A 269 -4.16 -10.20 9.89
CA SER A 269 -4.92 -11.34 9.36
C SER A 269 -6.24 -10.90 8.73
N ASN A 270 -6.44 -11.23 7.45
CA ASN A 270 -7.65 -10.90 6.71
C ASN A 270 -8.61 -12.09 6.61
N GLU A 271 -9.87 -11.81 6.28
CA GLU A 271 -10.89 -12.83 6.04
C GLU A 271 -10.54 -13.66 4.79
N ALA A 272 -10.59 -14.98 4.87
CA ALA A 272 -10.56 -15.82 3.68
C ALA A 272 -11.89 -15.68 2.90
N GLY A 273 -11.83 -15.25 1.64
CA GLY A 273 -13.02 -14.96 0.84
C GLY A 273 -13.70 -13.64 1.22
N GLY A 274 -15.01 -13.50 0.98
CA GLY A 274 -15.83 -12.39 1.47
C GLY A 274 -15.26 -11.00 1.16
N SER A 275 -14.79 -10.31 2.21
CA SER A 275 -14.20 -8.98 2.08
C SER A 275 -12.87 -8.97 1.29
N SER A 276 -12.05 -10.01 1.39
CA SER A 276 -10.79 -10.11 0.62
C SER A 276 -11.08 -10.35 -0.86
N SER A 277 -12.02 -11.22 -1.18
CA SER A 277 -12.49 -11.42 -2.57
C SER A 277 -13.04 -10.15 -3.19
N ALA A 278 -13.87 -9.41 -2.43
CA ALA A 278 -14.41 -8.14 -2.88
C ALA A 278 -13.30 -7.10 -3.07
N THR A 279 -12.28 -7.12 -2.21
CA THR A 279 -11.12 -6.23 -2.32
C THR A 279 -10.35 -6.49 -3.62
N ILE A 280 -10.01 -7.75 -3.92
CA ILE A 280 -9.31 -8.13 -5.15
C ILE A 280 -10.10 -7.66 -6.38
N LYS A 281 -11.38 -8.04 -6.46
CA LYS A 281 -12.24 -7.72 -7.62
C LYS A 281 -12.38 -6.21 -7.82
N GLY A 282 -12.65 -5.48 -6.75
CA GLY A 282 -12.79 -4.04 -6.79
C GLY A 282 -11.48 -3.32 -7.13
N PHE A 283 -10.36 -3.77 -6.57
CA PHE A 283 -9.05 -3.16 -6.79
C PHE A 283 -8.65 -3.25 -8.27
N PHE A 284 -8.67 -4.46 -8.85
CA PHE A 284 -8.29 -4.64 -10.26
C PHE A 284 -9.29 -4.03 -11.24
N SER A 285 -10.58 -3.98 -10.89
CA SER A 285 -11.60 -3.27 -11.68
C SER A 285 -11.32 -1.77 -11.76
N ASN A 286 -11.04 -1.13 -10.62
CA ASN A 286 -10.70 0.29 -10.56
C ASN A 286 -9.37 0.58 -11.27
N LEU A 287 -8.38 -0.31 -11.10
CA LEU A 287 -7.08 -0.20 -11.75
C LEU A 287 -7.23 -0.20 -13.29
N LYS A 288 -7.98 -1.16 -13.83
CA LYS A 288 -8.31 -1.25 -15.27
C LYS A 288 -9.09 -0.04 -15.77
N SER A 289 -9.89 0.59 -14.91
CA SER A 289 -10.66 1.80 -15.23
C SER A 289 -9.84 3.09 -15.27
N GLY A 290 -8.53 3.01 -15.00
CA GLY A 290 -7.60 4.13 -15.13
C GLY A 290 -7.15 4.75 -13.81
N ASP A 291 -7.53 4.20 -12.66
CA ASP A 291 -7.08 4.70 -11.35
C ASP A 291 -5.62 4.31 -11.05
N SER A 292 -4.98 5.03 -10.14
CA SER A 292 -3.72 4.61 -9.51
C SER A 292 -3.99 3.55 -8.41
N PRO A 293 -3.02 2.72 -8.02
CA PRO A 293 -3.24 1.70 -6.97
C PRO A 293 -3.77 2.26 -5.64
N ALA A 294 -3.31 3.44 -5.23
CA ALA A 294 -3.80 4.10 -4.02
C ALA A 294 -5.28 4.51 -4.13
N VAL A 295 -5.68 5.03 -5.29
CA VAL A 295 -7.08 5.43 -5.58
C VAL A 295 -7.97 4.20 -5.73
N SER A 296 -7.50 3.16 -6.43
CA SER A 296 -8.23 1.90 -6.58
C SER A 296 -8.55 1.28 -5.22
N MET A 297 -7.57 1.22 -4.32
CA MET A 297 -7.77 0.71 -2.96
C MET A 297 -8.69 1.63 -2.15
N TYR A 298 -8.53 2.96 -2.23
CA TYR A 298 -9.39 3.92 -1.54
C TYR A 298 -10.88 3.73 -1.85
N LYS A 299 -11.24 3.61 -3.14
CA LYS A 299 -12.63 3.42 -3.56
C LYS A 299 -13.23 2.15 -2.98
N VAL A 300 -12.48 1.04 -3.06
CA VAL A 300 -12.88 -0.26 -2.51
C VAL A 300 -13.08 -0.19 -1.00
N ARG A 301 -12.12 0.39 -0.27
CA ARG A 301 -12.20 0.52 1.18
C ARG A 301 -13.45 1.28 1.63
N LYS A 302 -13.81 2.35 0.93
CA LYS A 302 -15.03 3.12 1.23
C LYS A 302 -16.28 2.29 1.01
N GLU A 303 -16.36 1.59 -0.11
CA GLU A 303 -17.49 0.72 -0.42
C GLU A 303 -17.65 -0.39 0.63
N LEU A 304 -16.56 -1.09 0.96
CA LEU A 304 -16.59 -2.16 1.96
C LEU A 304 -16.93 -1.62 3.35
N PHE A 305 -16.32 -0.50 3.76
CA PHE A 305 -16.61 0.09 5.07
C PHE A 305 -18.07 0.51 5.18
N GLU A 306 -18.63 1.16 4.16
CA GLU A 306 -20.04 1.55 4.14
C GLU A 306 -20.96 0.32 4.17
N LYS A 307 -20.67 -0.70 3.34
CA LYS A 307 -21.45 -1.94 3.28
C LYS A 307 -21.48 -2.64 4.64
N TYR A 308 -20.32 -2.94 5.21
CA TYR A 308 -20.22 -3.70 6.44
C TYR A 308 -20.63 -2.90 7.67
N SER A 309 -20.45 -1.57 7.66
CA SER A 309 -20.99 -0.70 8.74
C SER A 309 -22.52 -0.79 8.81
N LYS A 310 -23.19 -0.93 7.66
CA LYS A 310 -24.66 -1.05 7.59
C LYS A 310 -25.16 -2.46 7.90
N SER A 311 -24.46 -3.50 7.43
CA SER A 311 -24.92 -4.89 7.58
C SER A 311 -24.53 -5.51 8.91
N ASP A 312 -23.27 -5.32 9.34
CA ASP A 312 -22.65 -6.09 10.42
C ASP A 312 -22.20 -5.17 11.59
N GLY A 313 -22.23 -3.86 11.37
CA GLY A 313 -21.79 -2.84 12.32
C GLY A 313 -20.39 -2.30 12.05
N VAL A 314 -20.11 -1.15 12.64
CA VAL A 314 -18.85 -0.41 12.43
C VAL A 314 -17.61 -1.19 12.91
N ASP A 315 -17.75 -2.02 13.94
CA ASP A 315 -16.68 -2.85 14.49
C ASP A 315 -16.16 -3.84 13.44
N VAL A 316 -17.09 -4.51 12.75
CA VAL A 316 -16.78 -5.43 11.64
C VAL A 316 -16.20 -4.69 10.43
N ALA A 317 -16.70 -3.49 10.16
CA ALA A 317 -16.24 -2.69 9.03
C ALA A 317 -14.73 -2.36 9.10
N TYR A 318 -14.16 -2.20 10.30
CA TYR A 318 -12.73 -1.91 10.46
C TYR A 318 -11.84 -3.00 9.88
N TRP A 319 -12.03 -4.25 10.32
CA TRP A 319 -11.16 -5.35 9.91
C TRP A 319 -11.51 -5.91 8.52
N LYS A 320 -12.75 -5.71 8.02
CA LYS A 320 -13.12 -6.07 6.64
C LYS A 320 -12.64 -5.07 5.59
N ALA A 321 -12.64 -3.78 5.89
CA ALA A 321 -12.30 -2.76 4.90
C ALA A 321 -10.82 -2.35 4.91
N PHE A 322 -10.13 -2.41 6.05
CA PHE A 322 -8.79 -1.83 6.15
C PHE A 322 -7.56 -2.72 5.84
N PRO A 323 -7.62 -4.07 5.73
CA PRO A 323 -6.43 -4.92 5.90
C PRO A 323 -5.30 -4.63 4.90
N PHE A 324 -5.62 -4.40 3.62
CA PHE A 324 -4.62 -4.31 2.55
C PHE A 324 -3.90 -2.96 2.44
N ARG A 325 -2.60 -2.91 2.68
CA ARG A 325 -1.80 -1.71 2.40
C ARG A 325 -1.35 -1.65 0.96
N VAL A 326 -1.22 -0.43 0.45
CA VAL A 326 -0.62 -0.15 -0.85
C VAL A 326 0.75 0.47 -0.62
N TYR A 327 1.80 -0.26 -0.95
CA TYR A 327 3.17 0.24 -0.97
C TYR A 327 3.55 0.65 -2.39
N GLN A 328 4.08 1.86 -2.55
CA GLN A 328 4.78 2.30 -3.75
C GLN A 328 6.27 2.32 -3.45
N GLN A 329 7.06 1.58 -4.24
CA GLN A 329 8.45 1.26 -3.90
C GLN A 329 9.48 1.98 -4.76
N ILE A 330 9.12 2.42 -5.97
CA ILE A 330 9.98 3.24 -6.84
C ILE A 330 9.25 4.46 -7.41
#